data_AF-A0A2Y9NT35-F1
#
_entry.id   AF-A0A2Y9NT35-F1
#
_cell.length_a   1.000
_cell.length_b   1.000
_cell.length_c   1.000
_cell.angle_alpha   90.00
_cell.angle_beta   90.00
_cell.angle_gamma   90.00
#
_symmetry.space_group_name_H-M   'P 1'
#
loop_
_entity.id
_entity.type
_entity.pdbx_description
1 polymer ?
#
loop_
_entity_poly.entity_id
_entity_poly.type
_entity_poly.pdbx_seq_one_letter_code
_entity_poly.pdbx_strand_id
1 'polypeptide(L)'
;MGGSREQPSCVEAWLVQLPGPLPRTCLRYQQKWDELAVQEKLFRQEFEQLANNKKEIVAFLKRTLNQRVDEITNLNEQLQSLQLAKEMEKDAFETQLAQVRHEFQETKDQLTTENIILGGKLAALEEFRLQKEELTEKFMLLEDQLRKQENEHKDYVHALEKKSALDADRLKKEIIQRVNVVATEFRKVATSQMGDTTKRAIMENTTMTLQLAKISRQGMQLLQENEQLRGNQDNLCRQLELLENSQKVMARHSRGHQKIILMLTEKCREQQQGTAEAKQLRLLLSQLEQSLTQLQKDNQALRSQREQLNLQLERQQAEGQRLQQELAEEQKVRASLETALAQATTFLQDIVQMQPDKEDGDFDVVFQLQCKEMLKHLLVMLSSAMVLSPQMAVSPRRESQSCGPPKERRYSTQPLKTGPLLQQLSSVTPYQLGDLGLVPRRIHIPPNPEDLRLLSHTTRVGNLWAHSSPEVQKV
;
A
#
# COMPACT_ATOMS: atom_id res chain seq x y z
N MET A 1 -73.50 -72.39 -61.72
CA MET A 1 -74.16 -73.53 -61.05
C MET A 1 -74.38 -73.12 -59.60
N GLY A 2 -75.53 -73.16 -58.95
CA GLY A 2 -76.95 -73.20 -59.35
C GLY A 2 -77.67 -72.05 -58.59
N GLY A 3 -78.90 -71.65 -58.83
CA GLY A 3 -80.03 -72.35 -59.43
C GLY A 3 -81.05 -72.75 -58.35
N SER A 4 -81.89 -71.80 -57.92
CA SER A 4 -83.27 -71.98 -57.37
C SER A 4 -83.86 -70.58 -57.09
N ARG A 5 -84.62 -69.98 -58.01
CA ARG A 5 -86.10 -70.00 -58.20
C ARG A 5 -86.94 -69.36 -57.08
N GLU A 6 -87.56 -68.25 -57.49
CA GLU A 6 -88.96 -67.82 -57.27
C GLU A 6 -89.44 -67.45 -55.86
N GLN A 7 -89.67 -66.15 -55.62
CA GLN A 7 -91.02 -65.54 -55.59
C GLN A 7 -90.97 -64.00 -55.35
N PRO A 8 -91.89 -63.22 -55.96
CA PRO A 8 -92.03 -61.78 -55.73
C PRO A 8 -93.02 -61.49 -54.58
N SER A 9 -92.71 -60.55 -53.69
CA SER A 9 -93.62 -60.18 -52.59
C SER A 9 -93.58 -58.68 -52.25
N CYS A 10 -94.62 -57.98 -52.72
CA CYS A 10 -95.48 -57.10 -51.91
C CYS A 10 -94.96 -55.77 -51.30
N VAL A 11 -94.20 -54.93 -52.01
CA VAL A 11 -94.06 -53.49 -51.61
C VAL A 11 -94.50 -52.49 -52.68
N GLU A 12 -94.89 -52.92 -53.88
CA GLU A 12 -95.54 -52.04 -54.88
C GLU A 12 -97.08 -51.97 -54.76
N ALA A 13 -97.67 -52.62 -53.75
CA ALA A 13 -99.13 -52.73 -53.61
C ALA A 13 -99.77 -51.77 -52.56
N TRP A 14 -99.03 -50.81 -51.99
CA TRP A 14 -99.58 -49.82 -51.04
C TRP A 14 -99.69 -48.38 -51.56
N LEU A 15 -99.43 -48.15 -52.85
CA LEU A 15 -99.45 -46.79 -53.45
C LEU A 15 -100.72 -46.44 -54.24
N VAL A 16 -101.81 -47.22 -54.17
CA VAL A 16 -103.01 -46.99 -55.02
C VAL A 16 -104.35 -46.85 -54.27
N GLN A 17 -104.41 -46.89 -52.93
CA GLN A 17 -105.65 -46.51 -52.22
C GLN A 17 -105.42 -45.62 -51.00
N LEU A 18 -105.41 -44.31 -51.23
CA LEU A 18 -105.94 -43.31 -50.29
C LEU A 18 -106.42 -42.08 -51.10
N PRO A 19 -107.74 -41.94 -51.35
CA PRO A 19 -108.33 -40.72 -51.88
C PRO A 19 -108.67 -39.78 -50.72
N GLY A 20 -107.90 -38.70 -50.58
CA GLY A 20 -108.11 -37.65 -49.56
C GLY A 20 -106.93 -36.68 -49.52
N PRO A 21 -107.07 -35.45 -48.99
CA PRO A 21 -106.15 -34.33 -49.24
C PRO A 21 -104.79 -34.41 -48.50
N LEU A 22 -104.33 -35.62 -48.16
CA LEU A 22 -103.10 -35.90 -47.43
C LEU A 22 -101.82 -35.45 -48.16
N PRO A 23 -101.66 -35.60 -49.50
CA PRO A 23 -100.43 -35.16 -50.18
C PRO A 23 -100.26 -33.63 -50.17
N ARG A 24 -101.36 -32.87 -50.35
CA ARG A 24 -101.35 -31.40 -50.41
C ARG A 24 -101.20 -30.76 -49.03
N THR A 25 -101.71 -31.38 -47.97
CA THR A 25 -101.46 -30.94 -46.60
C THR A 25 -100.05 -31.29 -46.16
N CYS A 26 -99.55 -32.49 -46.48
CA CYS A 26 -98.15 -32.87 -46.22
C CYS A 26 -97.15 -31.96 -46.96
N LEU A 27 -97.38 -31.63 -48.24
CA LEU A 27 -96.55 -30.66 -48.98
C LEU A 27 -96.54 -29.27 -48.35
N ARG A 28 -97.68 -28.78 -47.86
CA ARG A 28 -97.75 -27.48 -47.14
C ARG A 28 -97.03 -27.51 -45.81
N TYR A 29 -97.16 -28.60 -45.05
CA TYR A 29 -96.38 -28.77 -43.83
C TYR A 29 -94.89 -28.88 -44.15
N GLN A 30 -94.49 -29.58 -45.20
CA GLN A 30 -93.10 -29.71 -45.61
C GLN A 30 -92.50 -28.38 -46.06
N GLN A 31 -93.20 -27.59 -46.88
CA GLN A 31 -92.78 -26.22 -47.22
C GLN A 31 -92.62 -25.35 -45.97
N LYS A 32 -93.57 -25.43 -45.02
CA LYS A 32 -93.48 -24.69 -43.75
C LYS A 32 -92.33 -25.19 -42.87
N TRP A 33 -92.03 -26.49 -42.88
CA TRP A 33 -90.87 -27.06 -42.20
C TRP A 33 -89.56 -26.62 -42.85
N ASP A 34 -89.50 -26.60 -44.18
CA ASP A 34 -88.33 -26.14 -44.94
C ASP A 34 -88.10 -24.64 -44.71
N GLU A 35 -89.16 -23.82 -44.71
CA GLU A 35 -89.11 -22.39 -44.38
C GLU A 35 -88.62 -22.15 -42.94
N LEU A 36 -89.18 -22.88 -41.96
CA LEU A 36 -88.74 -22.79 -40.56
C LEU A 36 -87.29 -23.28 -40.38
N ALA A 37 -86.88 -24.33 -41.09
CA ALA A 37 -85.51 -24.83 -41.05
C ALA A 37 -84.51 -23.85 -41.69
N VAL A 38 -84.92 -23.13 -42.75
CA VAL A 38 -84.12 -22.05 -43.33
C VAL A 38 -84.03 -20.86 -42.36
N GLN A 39 -85.15 -20.47 -41.72
CA GLN A 39 -85.15 -19.40 -40.72
C GLN A 39 -84.30 -19.75 -39.49
N GLU A 40 -84.39 -20.96 -38.97
CA GLU A 40 -83.55 -21.44 -37.87
C GLU A 40 -82.06 -21.39 -38.23
N LYS A 41 -81.70 -21.83 -39.45
CA LYS A 41 -80.32 -21.74 -39.94
C LYS A 41 -79.85 -20.30 -40.06
N LEU A 42 -80.68 -19.39 -40.57
CA LEU A 42 -80.36 -17.96 -40.67
C LEU A 42 -80.15 -17.34 -39.28
N PHE A 43 -81.07 -17.55 -38.34
CA PHE A 43 -80.90 -17.07 -36.97
C PHE A 43 -79.62 -17.63 -36.33
N ARG A 44 -79.34 -18.92 -36.53
CA ARG A 44 -78.13 -19.55 -36.01
C ARG A 44 -76.86 -18.91 -36.59
N GLN A 45 -76.85 -18.63 -37.89
CA GLN A 45 -75.75 -17.92 -38.55
C GLN A 45 -75.59 -16.49 -38.00
N GLU A 46 -76.69 -15.75 -37.83
CA GLU A 46 -76.67 -14.41 -37.24
C GLU A 46 -76.17 -14.42 -35.79
N PHE A 47 -76.60 -15.39 -34.98
CA PHE A 47 -76.11 -15.57 -33.61
C PHE A 47 -74.62 -15.94 -33.58
N GLU A 48 -74.16 -16.80 -34.48
CA GLU A 48 -72.75 -17.15 -34.61
C GLU A 48 -71.91 -15.94 -35.05
N GLN A 49 -72.38 -15.15 -36.02
CA GLN A 49 -71.75 -13.91 -36.42
C GLN A 49 -71.69 -12.90 -35.26
N LEU A 50 -72.79 -12.70 -34.53
CA LEU A 50 -72.81 -11.81 -33.37
C LEU A 50 -71.87 -12.30 -32.26
N ALA A 51 -71.82 -13.61 -32.01
CA ALA A 51 -70.91 -14.21 -31.05
C ALA A 51 -69.45 -14.04 -31.47
N ASN A 52 -69.14 -14.18 -32.77
CA ASN A 52 -67.80 -13.95 -33.31
C ASN A 52 -67.42 -12.47 -33.24
N ASN A 53 -68.30 -11.55 -33.65
CA ASN A 53 -68.08 -10.11 -33.53
C ASN A 53 -67.83 -9.70 -32.06
N LYS A 54 -68.61 -10.24 -31.11
CA LYS A 54 -68.37 -10.01 -29.68
C LYS A 54 -67.00 -10.52 -29.23
N LYS A 55 -66.60 -11.73 -29.65
CA LYS A 55 -65.28 -12.29 -29.33
C LYS A 55 -64.17 -11.42 -29.90
N GLU A 56 -64.30 -10.95 -31.14
CA GLU A 56 -63.32 -10.10 -31.81
C GLU A 56 -63.19 -8.74 -31.13
N ILE A 57 -64.32 -8.08 -30.81
CA ILE A 57 -64.33 -6.81 -30.06
C ILE A 57 -63.68 -7.00 -28.69
N VAL A 58 -64.04 -8.06 -27.95
CA VAL A 58 -63.43 -8.36 -26.65
C VAL A 58 -61.93 -8.64 -26.79
N ALA A 59 -61.50 -9.37 -27.82
CA ALA A 59 -60.08 -9.63 -28.05
C ALA A 59 -59.32 -8.36 -28.42
N PHE A 60 -59.91 -7.47 -29.23
CA PHE A 60 -59.34 -6.16 -29.54
C PHE A 60 -59.21 -5.30 -28.29
N LEU A 61 -60.29 -5.15 -27.50
CA LEU A 61 -60.26 -4.38 -26.25
C LEU A 61 -59.25 -4.94 -25.24
N LYS A 62 -59.13 -6.26 -25.12
CA LYS A 62 -58.11 -6.90 -24.27
C LYS A 62 -56.69 -6.61 -24.75
N ARG A 63 -56.43 -6.69 -26.06
CA ARG A 63 -55.11 -6.36 -26.62
C ARG A 63 -54.76 -4.90 -26.36
N THR A 64 -55.69 -3.98 -26.65
CA THR A 64 -55.49 -2.55 -26.42
C THR A 64 -55.30 -2.25 -24.94
N LEU A 65 -56.08 -2.87 -24.04
CA LEU A 65 -55.92 -2.71 -22.61
C LEU A 65 -54.54 -3.18 -22.14
N ASN A 66 -54.09 -4.36 -22.58
CA ASN A 66 -52.78 -4.89 -22.22
C ASN A 66 -51.66 -3.98 -22.74
N GLN A 67 -51.75 -3.49 -23.98
CA GLN A 67 -50.79 -2.51 -24.51
C GLN A 67 -50.71 -1.26 -23.63
N ARG A 68 -51.85 -0.73 -23.17
CA ARG A 68 -51.86 0.42 -22.25
C ARG A 68 -51.28 0.09 -20.89
N VAL A 69 -51.51 -1.12 -20.37
CA VAL A 69 -50.89 -1.57 -19.12
C VAL A 69 -49.38 -1.67 -19.27
N ASP A 70 -48.89 -2.27 -20.36
CA ASP A 70 -47.46 -2.39 -20.65
C ASP A 70 -46.82 -1.00 -20.80
N GLU A 71 -47.46 -0.08 -21.52
CA GLU A 71 -47.04 1.34 -21.62
C GLU A 71 -46.95 2.01 -20.25
N ILE A 72 -47.96 1.83 -19.39
CA ILE A 72 -47.97 2.37 -18.02
C ILE A 72 -46.81 1.77 -17.20
N THR A 73 -46.56 0.47 -17.30
CA THR A 73 -45.47 -0.18 -16.56
C THR A 73 -44.10 0.33 -16.99
N ASN A 74 -43.86 0.46 -18.31
CA ASN A 74 -42.60 0.99 -18.83
C ASN A 74 -42.39 2.46 -18.42
N LEU A 75 -43.43 3.30 -18.53
CA LEU A 75 -43.35 4.69 -18.07
C LEU A 75 -43.09 4.78 -16.56
N ASN A 76 -43.68 3.90 -15.77
CA ASN A 76 -43.45 3.85 -14.33
C ASN A 76 -42.02 3.40 -13.98
N GLU A 77 -41.47 2.40 -14.68
CA GLU A 77 -40.07 1.97 -14.53
C GLU A 77 -39.10 3.08 -14.91
N GLN A 78 -39.35 3.78 -16.03
CA GLN A 78 -38.55 4.95 -16.42
C GLN A 78 -38.61 6.05 -15.37
N LEU A 79 -39.80 6.35 -14.84
CA LEU A 79 -39.97 7.34 -13.79
C LEU A 79 -39.21 6.97 -12.51
N GLN A 80 -39.26 5.71 -12.09
CA GLN A 80 -38.48 5.23 -10.95
C GLN A 80 -36.97 5.32 -11.20
N SER A 81 -36.50 4.94 -12.39
CA SER A 81 -35.08 5.06 -12.74
C SER A 81 -34.61 6.52 -12.72
N LEU A 82 -35.44 7.45 -13.19
CA LEU A 82 -35.14 8.88 -13.20
C LEU A 82 -35.18 9.47 -11.79
N GLN A 83 -36.09 9.00 -10.93
CA GLN A 83 -36.10 9.37 -9.50
C GLN A 83 -34.83 8.91 -8.79
N LEU A 84 -34.42 7.65 -8.98
CA LEU A 84 -33.18 7.12 -8.40
C LEU A 84 -31.96 7.90 -8.91
N ALA A 85 -31.87 8.19 -10.21
CA ALA A 85 -30.79 8.99 -10.76
C ALA A 85 -30.73 10.40 -10.14
N LYS A 86 -31.89 11.05 -9.98
CA LYS A 86 -32.00 12.36 -9.32
C LYS A 86 -31.56 12.30 -7.85
N GLU A 87 -31.93 11.26 -7.12
CA GLU A 87 -31.50 11.06 -5.73
C GLU A 87 -29.99 10.85 -5.64
N MET A 88 -29.41 10.03 -6.52
CA MET A 88 -27.96 9.83 -6.59
C MET A 88 -27.20 11.13 -6.90
N GLU A 89 -27.70 11.93 -7.85
CA GLU A 89 -27.10 13.24 -8.15
C GLU A 89 -27.21 14.20 -6.96
N LYS A 90 -28.37 14.22 -6.28
CA LYS A 90 -28.56 15.03 -5.07
C LYS A 90 -27.57 14.64 -3.99
N ASP A 91 -27.41 13.36 -3.71
CA ASP A 91 -26.46 12.85 -2.70
C ASP A 91 -25.01 13.17 -3.09
N ALA A 92 -24.66 13.08 -4.39
CA ALA A 92 -23.36 13.49 -4.90
C ALA A 92 -23.10 15.00 -4.69
N PHE A 93 -24.09 15.86 -4.92
CA PHE A 93 -23.96 17.29 -4.65
C PHE A 93 -23.89 17.61 -3.15
N GLU A 94 -24.65 16.90 -2.32
CA GLU A 94 -24.61 17.07 -0.86
C GLU A 94 -23.24 16.67 -0.28
N THR A 95 -22.66 15.57 -0.76
CA THR A 95 -21.31 15.14 -0.36
C THR A 95 -20.24 16.13 -0.82
N GLN A 96 -20.30 16.63 -2.06
CA GLN A 96 -19.39 17.67 -2.55
C GLN A 96 -19.52 18.96 -1.72
N LEU A 97 -20.74 19.38 -1.41
CA LEU A 97 -20.98 20.56 -0.59
C LEU A 97 -20.44 20.39 0.84
N ALA A 98 -20.62 19.20 1.43
CA ALA A 98 -20.08 18.87 2.74
C ALA A 98 -18.54 18.86 2.74
N GLN A 99 -17.93 18.29 1.70
CA GLN A 99 -16.47 18.29 1.52
C GLN A 99 -15.93 19.72 1.43
N VAL A 100 -16.50 20.54 0.54
CA VAL A 100 -16.06 21.93 0.37
C VAL A 100 -16.23 22.72 1.67
N ARG A 101 -17.33 22.53 2.40
CA ARG A 101 -17.51 23.16 3.72
C ARG A 101 -16.46 22.72 4.74
N HIS A 102 -16.11 21.44 4.74
CA HIS A 102 -15.06 20.91 5.62
C HIS A 102 -13.70 21.52 5.29
N GLU A 103 -13.30 21.54 4.02
CA GLU A 103 -12.05 22.15 3.55
C GLU A 103 -11.99 23.65 3.88
N PHE A 104 -13.09 24.39 3.70
CA PHE A 104 -13.17 25.79 4.12
C PHE A 104 -13.04 25.98 5.64
N GLN A 105 -13.63 25.08 6.42
CA GLN A 105 -13.53 25.15 7.87
C GLN A 105 -12.11 24.83 8.35
N GLU A 106 -11.45 23.82 7.78
CA GLU A 106 -10.05 23.50 8.08
C GLU A 106 -9.09 24.63 7.72
N THR A 107 -9.24 25.23 6.53
CA THR A 107 -8.42 26.38 6.12
C THR A 107 -8.63 27.59 7.01
N LYS A 108 -9.88 27.86 7.41
CA LYS A 108 -10.20 28.89 8.40
C LYS A 108 -9.54 28.62 9.75
N ASP A 109 -9.61 27.39 10.24
CA ASP A 109 -9.02 27.02 11.52
C ASP A 109 -7.49 27.10 11.47
N GLN A 110 -6.86 26.66 10.38
CA GLN A 110 -5.43 26.84 10.13
C GLN A 110 -5.02 28.31 10.19
N LEU A 111 -5.67 29.18 9.39
CA LEU A 111 -5.38 30.62 9.40
C LEU A 111 -5.62 31.26 10.78
N THR A 112 -6.63 30.80 11.51
CA THR A 112 -6.91 31.28 12.87
C THR A 112 -5.78 30.91 13.82
N THR A 113 -5.29 29.67 13.76
CA THR A 113 -4.14 29.23 14.57
C THR A 113 -2.86 29.97 14.22
N GLU A 114 -2.59 30.21 12.93
CA GLU A 114 -1.44 31.02 12.49
C GLU A 114 -1.54 32.45 13.01
N ASN A 115 -2.73 33.06 12.96
CA ASN A 115 -2.94 34.41 13.48
C ASN A 115 -2.66 34.50 14.98
N ILE A 116 -3.13 33.50 15.77
CA ILE A 116 -2.84 33.41 17.21
C ILE A 116 -1.33 33.29 17.46
N ILE A 117 -0.64 32.42 16.71
CA ILE A 117 0.82 32.25 16.84
C ILE A 117 1.57 33.53 16.48
N LEU A 118 1.17 34.21 15.39
CA LEU A 118 1.75 35.48 14.98
C LEU A 118 1.50 36.58 16.03
N GLY A 119 0.31 36.63 16.62
CA GLY A 119 -0.02 37.50 17.75
C GLY A 119 0.89 37.24 18.95
N GLY A 120 1.14 35.97 19.30
CA GLY A 120 2.08 35.60 20.36
C GLY A 120 3.53 36.02 20.05
N LYS A 121 3.99 35.83 18.80
CA LYS A 121 5.32 36.29 18.36
C LYS A 121 5.45 37.81 18.41
N LEU A 122 4.40 38.54 18.03
CA LEU A 122 4.37 40.00 18.09
C LEU A 122 4.48 40.49 19.53
N ALA A 123 3.70 39.93 20.45
CA ALA A 123 3.77 40.27 21.87
C ALA A 123 5.17 40.03 22.46
N ALA A 124 5.81 38.90 22.12
CA ALA A 124 7.18 38.62 22.55
C ALA A 124 8.21 39.61 21.96
N LEU A 125 8.02 40.06 20.72
CA LEU A 125 8.85 41.09 20.10
C LEU A 125 8.65 42.47 20.76
N GLU A 126 7.43 42.82 21.12
CA GLU A 126 7.11 44.05 21.84
C GLU A 126 7.75 44.05 23.23
N GLU A 127 7.68 42.92 23.96
CA GLU A 127 8.34 42.76 25.25
C GLU A 127 9.86 42.88 25.12
N PHE A 128 10.47 42.22 24.12
CA PHE A 128 11.91 42.35 23.86
C PHE A 128 12.30 43.79 23.53
N ARG A 129 11.48 44.49 22.74
CA ARG A 129 11.71 45.91 22.40
C ARG A 129 11.68 46.78 23.66
N LEU A 130 10.69 46.58 24.54
CA LEU A 130 10.58 47.31 25.81
C LEU A 130 11.78 47.04 26.72
N GLN A 131 12.17 45.78 26.89
CA GLN A 131 13.35 45.40 27.68
C GLN A 131 14.63 46.05 27.15
N LYS A 132 14.79 46.10 25.82
CA LYS A 132 15.94 46.77 25.19
C LYS A 132 15.95 48.27 25.49
N GLU A 133 14.81 48.93 25.43
CA GLU A 133 14.69 50.36 25.75
C GLU A 133 15.04 50.64 27.21
N GLU A 134 14.45 49.89 28.15
CA GLU A 134 14.77 50.02 29.57
C GLU A 134 16.26 49.79 29.87
N LEU A 135 16.87 48.81 29.22
CA LEU A 135 18.29 48.53 29.37
C LEU A 135 19.13 49.68 28.80
N THR A 136 18.75 50.20 27.65
CA THR A 136 19.43 51.34 27.00
C THR A 136 19.35 52.60 27.88
N GLU A 137 18.19 52.86 28.49
CA GLU A 137 18.01 53.97 29.42
C GLU A 137 18.90 53.82 30.67
N LYS A 138 18.96 52.61 31.25
CA LYS A 138 19.87 52.31 32.37
C LYS A 138 21.34 52.53 31.99
N PHE A 139 21.75 52.12 30.79
CA PHE A 139 23.11 52.38 30.29
C PHE A 139 23.40 53.87 30.15
N MET A 140 22.50 54.63 29.52
CA MET A 140 22.64 56.08 29.37
C MET A 140 22.78 56.79 30.73
N LEU A 141 22.00 56.36 31.73
CA LEU A 141 22.06 56.91 33.08
C LEU A 141 23.39 56.59 33.77
N LEU A 142 23.89 55.35 33.64
CA LEU A 142 25.20 54.96 34.18
C LEU A 142 26.34 55.70 33.48
N GLU A 143 26.27 55.89 32.15
CA GLU A 143 27.26 56.67 31.40
C GLU A 143 27.27 58.15 31.81
N ASP A 144 26.10 58.75 32.07
CA ASP A 144 26.01 60.12 32.57
C ASP A 144 26.57 60.24 33.99
N GLN A 145 26.29 59.28 34.88
CA GLN A 145 26.87 59.22 36.22
C GLN A 145 28.40 59.08 36.17
N LEU A 146 28.92 58.22 35.30
CA LEU A 146 30.35 58.00 35.15
C LEU A 146 31.04 59.26 34.60
N ARG A 147 30.43 59.94 33.63
CA ARG A 147 30.92 61.24 33.13
C ARG A 147 30.92 62.31 34.21
N LYS A 148 29.88 62.37 35.06
CA LYS A 148 29.84 63.30 36.20
C LYS A 148 30.98 63.02 37.18
N GLN A 149 31.18 61.76 37.57
CA GLN A 149 32.29 61.37 38.45
C GLN A 149 33.66 61.67 37.85
N GLU A 150 33.84 61.43 36.55
CA GLU A 150 35.07 61.76 35.84
C GLU A 150 35.36 63.27 35.88
N ASN A 151 34.34 64.10 35.62
CA ASN A 151 34.48 65.55 35.67
C ASN A 151 34.75 66.06 37.10
N GLU A 152 34.01 65.55 38.09
CA GLU A 152 34.25 65.87 39.51
C GLU A 152 35.68 65.49 39.95
N HIS A 153 36.19 64.33 39.49
CA HIS A 153 37.55 63.92 39.77
C HIS A 153 38.59 64.80 39.06
N LYS A 154 38.35 65.19 37.80
CA LYS A 154 39.22 66.14 37.08
C LYS A 154 39.28 67.48 37.81
N ASP A 155 38.14 68.01 38.23
CA ASP A 155 38.07 69.26 39.00
C ASP A 155 38.80 69.14 40.35
N TYR A 156 38.64 68.01 41.03
CA TYR A 156 39.37 67.71 42.27
C TYR A 156 40.89 67.68 42.06
N VAL A 157 41.36 66.99 41.01
CA VAL A 157 42.79 66.94 40.66
C VAL A 157 43.30 68.33 40.33
N HIS A 158 42.59 69.11 39.49
CA HIS A 158 42.98 70.48 39.18
C HIS A 158 43.04 71.39 40.41
N ALA A 159 42.12 71.24 41.35
CA ALA A 159 42.16 71.97 42.63
C ALA A 159 43.38 71.57 43.47
N LEU A 160 43.71 70.27 43.52
CA LEU A 160 44.87 69.74 44.23
C LEU A 160 46.18 70.24 43.59
N GLU A 161 46.29 70.18 42.27
CA GLU A 161 47.43 70.69 41.49
C GLU A 161 47.63 72.18 41.73
N LYS A 162 46.55 72.96 41.66
CA LYS A 162 46.58 74.40 41.95
C LYS A 162 47.06 74.68 43.38
N LYS A 163 46.55 73.93 44.38
CA LYS A 163 46.97 74.06 45.77
C LYS A 163 48.45 73.70 45.94
N SER A 164 48.88 72.58 45.38
CA SER A 164 50.28 72.13 45.40
C SER A 164 51.22 73.15 44.75
N ALA A 165 50.82 73.73 43.61
CA ALA A 165 51.59 74.77 42.93
C ALA A 165 51.73 76.03 43.81
N LEU A 166 50.65 76.48 44.44
CA LEU A 166 50.65 77.62 45.36
C LEU A 166 51.51 77.35 46.60
N ASP A 167 51.42 76.16 47.19
CA ASP A 167 52.21 75.75 48.36
C ASP A 167 53.70 75.62 47.99
N ALA A 168 54.03 75.10 46.81
CA ALA A 168 55.39 75.06 46.30
C ALA A 168 55.97 76.47 46.09
N ASP A 169 55.18 77.40 45.54
CA ASP A 169 55.60 78.79 45.37
C ASP A 169 55.75 79.53 46.70
N ARG A 170 54.86 79.28 47.66
CA ARG A 170 54.99 79.77 49.04
C ARG A 170 56.27 79.25 49.68
N LEU A 171 56.55 77.95 49.56
CA LEU A 171 57.76 77.34 50.11
C LEU A 171 59.02 77.88 49.44
N LYS A 172 59.03 78.08 48.12
CA LYS A 172 60.13 78.74 47.40
C LYS A 172 60.38 80.14 47.95
N LYS A 173 59.33 80.95 48.14
CA LYS A 173 59.44 82.30 48.73
C LYS A 173 60.03 82.25 50.14
N GLU A 174 59.56 81.32 50.97
CA GLU A 174 60.08 81.11 52.33
C GLU A 174 61.56 80.67 52.32
N ILE A 175 61.93 79.74 51.43
CA ILE A 175 63.32 79.29 51.24
C ILE A 175 64.19 80.46 50.79
N ILE A 176 63.77 81.25 49.79
CA ILE A 176 64.52 82.43 49.33
C ILE A 176 64.71 83.42 50.49
N GLN A 177 63.67 83.67 51.29
CA GLN A 177 63.76 84.54 52.46
C GLN A 177 64.77 83.99 53.49
N ARG A 178 64.67 82.70 53.85
CA ARG A 178 65.60 82.05 54.78
C ARG A 178 67.02 82.02 54.23
N VAL A 179 67.22 81.75 52.94
CA VAL A 179 68.53 81.81 52.26
C VAL A 179 69.07 83.22 52.27
N ASN A 180 68.25 84.26 52.10
CA ASN A 180 68.70 85.64 52.22
C ASN A 180 69.17 85.96 53.64
N VAL A 181 68.43 85.54 54.67
CA VAL A 181 68.84 85.68 56.08
C VAL A 181 70.15 84.92 56.32
N VAL A 182 70.20 83.66 55.90
CA VAL A 182 71.38 82.80 56.00
C VAL A 182 72.55 83.38 55.21
N ALA A 183 72.35 83.99 54.04
CA ALA A 183 73.39 84.66 53.26
C ALA A 183 73.87 85.96 53.90
N THR A 184 73.02 86.68 54.63
CA THR A 184 73.45 87.82 55.45
C THR A 184 74.23 87.37 56.69
N GLU A 185 73.83 86.28 57.33
CA GLU A 185 74.56 85.67 58.45
C GLU A 185 75.86 85.01 57.98
N PHE A 186 75.86 84.33 56.83
CA PHE A 186 77.07 83.83 56.18
C PHE A 186 77.98 84.97 55.77
N ARG A 187 77.49 86.11 55.26
CA ARG A 187 78.38 87.27 55.02
C ARG A 187 79.01 87.76 56.34
N LYS A 188 78.29 87.77 57.46
CA LYS A 188 78.86 88.09 58.79
C LYS A 188 79.86 87.05 59.30
N VAL A 189 79.54 85.76 59.17
CA VAL A 189 80.39 84.64 59.63
C VAL A 189 81.57 84.40 58.70
N ALA A 190 81.42 84.62 57.40
CA ALA A 190 82.48 84.63 56.39
C ALA A 190 83.47 85.78 56.62
N THR A 191 82.99 86.92 57.13
CA THR A 191 83.87 88.00 57.61
C THR A 191 84.60 87.59 58.90
N SER A 192 84.17 86.52 59.59
CA SER A 192 84.66 86.11 60.92
C SER A 192 85.53 84.84 60.92
N GLN A 193 85.29 83.83 60.08
CA GLN A 193 86.03 82.55 60.10
C GLN A 193 85.73 81.73 58.83
N MET A 194 86.62 81.71 57.84
CA MET A 194 86.22 81.26 56.49
C MET A 194 87.11 80.22 55.78
N GLY A 195 88.33 79.95 56.22
CA GLY A 195 89.26 79.13 55.44
C GLY A 195 88.89 77.64 55.35
N ASP A 196 88.66 77.00 56.50
CA ASP A 196 88.86 75.54 56.57
C ASP A 196 87.58 74.72 56.60
N THR A 197 86.49 75.24 57.18
CA THR A 197 85.18 74.54 57.23
C THR A 197 84.49 74.51 55.86
N THR A 198 84.62 75.58 55.08
CA THR A 198 84.04 75.70 53.72
C THR A 198 84.68 74.70 52.75
N LYS A 199 86.00 74.50 52.85
CA LYS A 199 86.75 73.57 51.99
C LYS A 199 86.32 72.12 52.21
N ARG A 200 86.09 71.70 53.46
CA ARG A 200 85.64 70.35 53.80
C ARG A 200 84.21 70.08 53.31
N ALA A 201 83.30 71.03 53.50
CA ALA A 201 81.92 70.91 53.03
C ALA A 201 81.81 70.79 51.49
N ILE A 202 82.66 71.51 50.73
CA ILE A 202 82.69 71.42 49.26
C ILE A 202 83.15 70.02 48.81
N MET A 203 84.17 69.44 49.46
CA MET A 203 84.66 68.10 49.11
C MET A 203 83.62 67.01 49.38
N GLU A 204 82.93 67.08 50.52
CA GLU A 204 81.85 66.15 50.86
C GLU A 204 80.65 66.30 49.91
N ASN A 205 80.27 67.53 49.57
CA ASN A 205 79.19 67.80 48.62
C ASN A 205 79.52 67.30 47.19
N THR A 206 80.78 67.45 46.76
CA THR A 206 81.26 66.92 45.46
C THR A 206 81.17 65.39 45.43
N THR A 207 81.55 64.75 46.53
CA THR A 207 81.49 63.29 46.68
C THR A 207 80.04 62.78 46.68
N MET A 208 79.16 63.45 47.42
CA MET A 208 77.73 63.14 47.45
C MET A 208 77.07 63.33 46.07
N THR A 209 77.41 64.40 45.37
CA THR A 209 76.92 64.67 44.00
C THR A 209 77.32 63.56 43.03
N LEU A 210 78.57 63.08 43.12
CA LEU A 210 79.03 61.94 42.31
C LEU A 210 78.26 60.65 42.61
N GLN A 211 77.96 60.37 43.88
CA GLN A 211 77.16 59.20 44.28
C GLN A 211 75.71 59.32 43.81
N LEU A 212 75.09 60.50 43.93
CA LEU A 212 73.74 60.76 43.42
C LEU A 212 73.66 60.59 41.90
N ALA A 213 74.67 61.07 41.16
CA ALA A 213 74.76 60.87 39.71
C ALA A 213 74.88 59.38 39.34
N LYS A 214 75.62 58.59 40.14
CA LYS A 214 75.73 57.13 39.95
C LYS A 214 74.40 56.42 40.21
N ILE A 215 73.72 56.75 41.31
CA ILE A 215 72.41 56.18 41.66
C ILE A 215 71.35 56.56 40.62
N SER A 216 71.33 57.82 40.18
CA SER A 216 70.42 58.29 39.13
C SER A 216 70.63 57.53 37.81
N ARG A 217 71.88 57.28 37.42
CA ARG A 217 72.20 56.47 36.23
C ARG A 217 71.71 55.03 36.36
N GLN A 218 71.89 54.40 37.52
CA GLN A 218 71.39 53.05 37.79
C GLN A 218 69.85 53.00 37.80
N GLY A 219 69.19 54.02 38.37
CA GLY A 219 67.74 54.15 38.34
C GLY A 219 67.20 54.27 36.90
N MET A 220 67.88 55.03 36.04
CA MET A 220 67.52 55.16 34.62
C MET A 220 67.65 53.82 33.87
N GLN A 221 68.72 53.05 34.14
CA GLN A 221 68.91 51.71 33.54
C GLN A 221 67.80 50.74 33.95
N LEU A 222 67.46 50.69 35.25
CA LEU A 222 66.37 49.84 35.74
C LEU A 222 65.01 50.24 35.16
N LEU A 223 64.77 51.54 34.96
CA LEU A 223 63.54 52.03 34.33
C LEU A 223 63.44 51.54 32.88
N GLN A 224 64.54 51.65 32.13
CA GLN A 224 64.63 51.18 30.75
C GLN A 224 64.43 49.66 30.65
N GLU A 225 65.03 48.88 31.55
CA GLU A 225 64.80 47.44 31.64
C GLU A 225 63.35 47.11 31.97
N ASN A 226 62.70 47.86 32.87
CA ASN A 226 61.29 47.65 33.20
C ASN A 226 60.38 47.94 32.00
N GLU A 227 60.64 49.00 31.25
CA GLU A 227 59.92 49.32 30.01
C GLU A 227 60.07 48.22 28.97
N GLN A 228 61.29 47.69 28.79
CA GLN A 228 61.53 46.56 27.88
C GLN A 228 60.79 45.30 28.33
N LEU A 229 60.82 44.99 29.63
CA LEU A 229 60.11 43.84 30.18
C LEU A 229 58.59 43.98 30.02
N ARG A 230 58.03 45.17 30.24
CA ARG A 230 56.61 45.46 29.97
C ARG A 230 56.27 45.28 28.49
N GLY A 231 57.10 45.81 27.58
CA GLY A 231 56.90 45.60 26.14
C GLY A 231 56.94 44.13 25.74
N ASN A 232 57.84 43.34 26.34
CA ASN A 232 57.90 41.89 26.14
C ASN A 232 56.67 41.17 26.69
N GLN A 233 56.21 41.57 27.88
CA GLN A 233 54.98 41.02 28.48
C GLN A 233 53.77 41.31 27.59
N ASP A 234 53.61 42.54 27.10
CA ASP A 234 52.50 42.93 26.22
C ASP A 234 52.53 42.13 24.91
N ASN A 235 53.72 41.92 24.32
CA ASN A 235 53.88 41.09 23.14
C ASN A 235 53.50 39.62 23.40
N LEU A 236 53.89 39.07 24.56
CA LEU A 236 53.55 37.70 24.94
C LEU A 236 52.04 37.55 25.17
N CYS A 237 51.40 38.52 25.82
CA CYS A 237 49.95 38.56 25.99
C CYS A 237 49.22 38.55 24.63
N ARG A 238 49.66 39.39 23.67
CA ARG A 238 49.10 39.40 22.31
C ARG A 238 49.26 38.05 21.60
N GLN A 239 50.42 37.40 21.74
CA GLN A 239 50.64 36.07 21.16
C GLN A 239 49.71 35.02 21.78
N LEU A 240 49.51 35.05 23.09
CA LEU A 240 48.58 34.15 23.78
C LEU A 240 47.15 34.34 23.30
N GLU A 241 46.68 35.59 23.16
CA GLU A 241 45.35 35.89 22.63
C GLU A 241 45.16 35.34 21.20
N LEU A 242 46.15 35.52 20.33
CA LEU A 242 46.12 34.98 18.97
C LEU A 242 46.04 33.44 18.96
N LEU A 243 46.83 32.78 19.80
CA LEU A 243 46.82 31.32 19.93
C LEU A 243 45.49 30.81 20.49
N GLU A 244 44.93 31.47 21.51
CA GLU A 244 43.63 31.11 22.08
C GLU A 244 42.50 31.27 21.05
N ASN A 245 42.52 32.36 20.29
CA ASN A 245 41.56 32.59 19.20
C ASN A 245 41.67 31.51 18.12
N SER A 246 42.89 31.16 17.71
CA SER A 246 43.15 30.07 16.77
C SER A 246 42.60 28.73 17.30
N GLN A 247 42.87 28.40 18.56
CA GLN A 247 42.35 27.20 19.20
C GLN A 247 40.81 27.17 19.24
N LYS A 248 40.16 28.29 19.57
CA LYS A 248 38.69 28.41 19.55
C LYS A 248 38.12 28.16 18.16
N VAL A 249 38.75 28.71 17.11
CA VAL A 249 38.34 28.49 15.72
C VAL A 249 38.52 27.03 15.32
N MET A 250 39.67 26.42 15.64
CA MET A 250 39.93 25.00 15.38
C MET A 250 38.93 24.09 16.09
N ALA A 251 38.57 24.38 17.35
CA ALA A 251 37.57 23.62 18.10
C ALA A 251 36.18 23.70 17.45
N ARG A 252 35.77 24.90 16.99
CA ARG A 252 34.50 25.10 16.27
C ARG A 252 34.48 24.29 14.97
N HIS A 253 35.55 24.34 14.21
CA HIS A 253 35.70 23.59 12.96
C HIS A 253 35.70 22.08 13.19
N SER A 254 36.47 21.58 14.16
CA SER A 254 36.50 20.18 14.57
C SER A 254 35.12 19.67 14.96
N ARG A 255 34.37 20.44 15.76
CA ARG A 255 32.97 20.13 16.10
C ARG A 255 32.06 20.07 14.86
N GLY A 256 32.23 21.00 13.92
CA GLY A 256 31.50 21.01 12.65
C GLY A 256 31.80 19.76 11.82
N HIS A 257 33.07 19.41 11.68
CA HIS A 257 33.53 18.21 10.99
C HIS A 257 32.98 16.94 11.63
N GLN A 258 33.01 16.84 12.96
CA GLN A 258 32.46 15.70 13.67
C GLN A 258 30.96 15.55 13.43
N LYS A 259 30.20 16.66 13.40
CA LYS A 259 28.78 16.63 13.05
C LYS A 259 28.55 16.13 11.61
N ILE A 260 29.35 16.60 10.66
CA ILE A 260 29.28 16.15 9.26
C ILE A 260 29.60 14.66 9.15
N ILE A 261 30.65 14.18 9.83
CA ILE A 261 31.01 12.76 9.86
C ILE A 261 29.86 11.92 10.42
N LEU A 262 29.23 12.34 11.52
CA LEU A 262 28.08 11.63 12.08
C LEU A 262 26.90 11.58 11.10
N MET A 263 26.58 12.71 10.45
CA MET A 263 25.52 12.76 9.45
C MET A 263 25.81 11.86 8.25
N LEU A 264 27.04 11.88 7.72
CA LEU A 264 27.46 11.01 6.61
C LEU A 264 27.45 9.54 7.01
N THR A 265 27.88 9.22 8.23
CA THR A 265 27.87 7.84 8.76
C THR A 265 26.44 7.31 8.84
N GLU A 266 25.50 8.13 9.34
CA GLU A 266 24.09 7.76 9.40
C GLU A 266 23.49 7.57 7.99
N LYS A 267 23.82 8.46 7.04
CA LYS A 267 23.40 8.32 5.65
C LYS A 267 23.94 7.06 4.99
N CYS A 268 25.20 6.70 5.26
CA CYS A 268 25.77 5.43 4.80
C CYS A 268 25.05 4.22 5.41
N ARG A 269 24.67 4.28 6.69
CA ARG A 269 23.90 3.22 7.37
C ARG A 269 22.52 3.05 6.75
N GLU A 270 21.79 4.14 6.54
CA GLU A 270 20.49 4.14 5.85
C GLU A 270 20.60 3.54 4.44
N GLN A 271 21.62 3.95 3.68
CA GLN A 271 21.84 3.43 2.33
C GLN A 271 22.18 1.94 2.34
N GLN A 272 23.02 1.48 3.29
CA GLN A 272 23.31 0.06 3.44
C GLN A 272 22.05 -0.75 3.75
N GLN A 273 21.21 -0.26 4.65
CA GLN A 273 19.93 -0.91 4.97
C GLN A 273 19.03 -0.99 3.73
N GLY A 274 18.85 0.11 3.00
CA GLY A 274 18.07 0.13 1.75
C GLY A 274 18.62 -0.83 0.69
N THR A 275 19.95 -0.96 0.56
CA THR A 275 20.55 -1.94 -0.36
C THR A 275 20.33 -3.38 0.10
N ALA A 276 20.29 -3.66 1.40
CA ALA A 276 20.01 -4.99 1.93
C ALA A 276 18.55 -5.38 1.67
N GLU A 277 17.60 -4.48 1.92
CA GLU A 277 16.18 -4.66 1.63
C GLU A 277 15.95 -4.87 0.13
N ALA A 278 16.57 -4.05 -0.74
CA ALA A 278 16.48 -4.22 -2.18
C ALA A 278 17.02 -5.58 -2.67
N LYS A 279 18.09 -6.09 -2.05
CA LYS A 279 18.63 -7.43 -2.35
C LYS A 279 17.65 -8.53 -1.93
N GLN A 280 17.01 -8.41 -0.76
CA GLN A 280 15.99 -9.35 -0.30
C GLN A 280 14.77 -9.37 -1.23
N LEU A 281 14.26 -8.20 -1.61
CA LEU A 281 13.15 -8.08 -2.57
C LEU A 281 13.52 -8.67 -3.93
N ARG A 282 14.74 -8.43 -4.43
CA ARG A 282 15.21 -9.03 -5.69
C ARG A 282 15.25 -10.55 -5.64
N LEU A 283 15.66 -11.13 -4.50
CA LEU A 283 15.66 -12.58 -4.31
C LEU A 283 14.24 -13.14 -4.31
N LEU A 284 13.31 -12.48 -3.61
CA LEU A 284 11.89 -12.87 -3.60
C LEU A 284 11.25 -12.78 -4.99
N LEU A 285 11.52 -11.71 -5.73
CA LEU A 285 11.06 -11.55 -7.11
C LEU A 285 11.59 -12.67 -8.00
N SER A 286 12.88 -12.99 -7.91
CA SER A 286 13.47 -14.10 -8.67
C SER A 286 12.82 -15.45 -8.34
N GLN A 287 12.50 -15.71 -7.07
CA GLN A 287 11.77 -16.91 -6.67
C GLN A 287 10.35 -16.96 -7.23
N LEU A 288 9.64 -15.83 -7.23
CA LEU A 288 8.30 -15.71 -7.80
C LEU A 288 8.32 -15.91 -9.32
N GLU A 289 9.29 -15.33 -10.03
CA GLU A 289 9.48 -15.52 -11.47
C GLU A 289 9.76 -16.99 -11.80
N GLN A 290 10.60 -17.68 -11.01
CA GLN A 290 10.82 -19.12 -11.16
C GLN A 290 9.53 -19.92 -10.94
N SER A 291 8.73 -19.57 -9.94
CA SER A 291 7.43 -20.21 -9.68
C SER A 291 6.44 -19.99 -10.85
N LEU A 292 6.35 -18.76 -11.37
CA LEU A 292 5.49 -18.44 -12.51
C LEU A 292 5.91 -19.19 -13.77
N THR A 293 7.20 -19.24 -14.07
CA THR A 293 7.71 -20.00 -15.23
C THR A 293 7.47 -21.49 -15.08
N GLN A 294 7.58 -22.05 -13.87
CA GLN A 294 7.23 -23.44 -13.61
C GLN A 294 5.74 -23.69 -13.82
N LEU A 295 4.88 -22.85 -13.24
CA LEU A 295 3.42 -22.97 -13.38
C LEU A 295 2.97 -22.83 -14.85
N GLN A 296 3.66 -22.00 -15.63
CA GLN A 296 3.41 -21.86 -17.07
C GLN A 296 3.78 -23.14 -17.84
N LYS A 297 4.92 -23.77 -17.53
CA LYS A 297 5.30 -25.07 -18.10
C LYS A 297 4.30 -26.16 -17.74
N ASP A 298 3.87 -26.21 -16.48
CA ASP A 298 2.88 -27.18 -16.01
C ASP A 298 1.54 -26.98 -16.72
N ASN A 299 1.09 -25.73 -16.90
CA ASN A 299 -0.11 -25.41 -17.67
C ASN A 299 -0.01 -25.85 -19.13
N GLN A 300 1.15 -25.64 -19.78
CA GLN A 300 1.37 -26.11 -21.15
C GLN A 300 1.34 -27.64 -21.24
N ALA A 301 1.97 -28.33 -20.28
CA ALA A 301 1.94 -29.78 -20.19
C ALA A 301 0.50 -30.29 -20.02
N LEU A 302 -0.28 -29.73 -19.09
CA LEU A 302 -1.68 -30.09 -18.88
C LEU A 302 -2.55 -29.82 -20.12
N ARG A 303 -2.31 -28.71 -20.85
CA ARG A 303 -3.02 -28.43 -22.12
C ARG A 303 -2.72 -29.49 -23.17
N SER A 304 -1.45 -29.88 -23.33
CA SER A 304 -1.06 -30.94 -24.26
C SER A 304 -1.67 -32.31 -23.90
N GLN A 305 -1.72 -32.64 -22.60
CA GLN A 305 -2.38 -33.86 -22.11
C GLN A 305 -3.88 -33.84 -22.40
N ARG A 306 -4.54 -32.71 -22.15
CA ARG A 306 -5.97 -32.53 -22.47
C ARG A 306 -6.23 -32.71 -23.97
N GLU A 307 -5.40 -32.13 -24.82
CA GLU A 307 -5.51 -32.29 -26.28
C GLU A 307 -5.31 -33.75 -26.70
N GLN A 308 -4.32 -34.45 -26.12
CA GLN A 308 -4.12 -35.87 -26.37
C GLN A 308 -5.32 -36.72 -25.94
N LEU A 309 -5.89 -36.45 -24.77
CA LEU A 309 -7.09 -37.15 -24.27
C LEU A 309 -8.32 -36.85 -25.15
N ASN A 310 -8.48 -35.60 -25.61
CA ASN A 310 -9.56 -35.25 -26.54
C ASN A 310 -9.42 -36.00 -27.87
N LEU A 311 -8.22 -36.09 -28.43
CA LEU A 311 -7.98 -36.88 -29.65
C LEU A 311 -8.27 -38.37 -29.43
N GLN A 312 -7.95 -38.92 -28.26
CA GLN A 312 -8.30 -40.30 -27.91
C GLN A 312 -9.82 -40.48 -27.80
N LEU A 313 -10.52 -39.52 -27.18
CA LEU A 313 -11.97 -39.54 -27.05
C LEU A 313 -12.65 -39.46 -28.42
N GLU A 314 -12.21 -38.57 -29.31
CA GLU A 314 -12.71 -38.45 -30.68
C GLU A 314 -12.51 -39.76 -31.47
N ARG A 315 -11.34 -40.40 -31.33
CA ARG A 315 -11.10 -41.73 -31.95
C ARG A 315 -12.06 -42.78 -31.42
N GLN A 316 -12.25 -42.85 -30.10
CA GLN A 316 -13.19 -43.79 -29.48
C GLN A 316 -14.64 -43.52 -29.89
N GLN A 317 -15.02 -42.25 -30.04
CA GLN A 317 -16.34 -41.86 -30.55
C GLN A 317 -16.52 -42.29 -32.01
N ALA A 318 -15.52 -42.06 -32.87
CA ALA A 318 -15.55 -42.49 -34.27
C ALA A 318 -15.60 -44.02 -34.40
N GLU A 319 -14.82 -44.76 -33.59
CA GLU A 319 -14.90 -46.21 -33.50
C GLU A 319 -16.28 -46.67 -33.02
N GLY A 320 -16.84 -46.01 -32.01
CA GLY A 320 -18.20 -46.27 -31.52
C GLY A 320 -19.27 -46.05 -32.60
N GLN A 321 -19.17 -44.96 -33.37
CA GLN A 321 -20.07 -44.68 -34.49
C GLN A 321 -19.93 -45.72 -35.60
N ARG A 322 -18.70 -46.13 -35.93
CA ARG A 322 -18.45 -47.19 -36.92
C ARG A 322 -19.07 -48.52 -36.48
N LEU A 323 -18.84 -48.93 -35.23
CA LEU A 323 -19.42 -50.17 -34.69
C LEU A 323 -20.96 -50.11 -34.64
N GLN A 324 -21.55 -48.95 -34.36
CA GLN A 324 -23.00 -48.75 -34.45
C GLN A 324 -23.53 -48.92 -35.88
N GLN A 325 -22.81 -48.41 -36.88
CA GLN A 325 -23.16 -48.62 -38.29
C GLN A 325 -23.06 -50.09 -38.68
N GLU A 326 -21.96 -50.76 -38.36
CA GLU A 326 -21.77 -52.19 -38.62
C GLU A 326 -22.87 -53.03 -37.94
N LEU A 327 -23.22 -52.71 -36.68
CA LEU A 327 -24.33 -53.37 -35.97
C LEU A 327 -25.69 -53.13 -36.67
N ALA A 328 -25.96 -51.92 -37.15
CA ALA A 328 -27.21 -51.61 -37.85
C ALA A 328 -27.30 -52.34 -39.20
N GLU A 329 -26.19 -52.46 -39.92
CA GLU A 329 -26.09 -53.26 -41.14
C GLU A 329 -26.32 -54.74 -40.86
N GLU A 330 -25.64 -55.30 -39.87
CA GLU A 330 -25.85 -56.69 -39.43
C GLU A 330 -27.29 -56.95 -38.95
N GLN A 331 -27.90 -56.01 -38.22
CA GLN A 331 -29.32 -56.11 -37.83
C GLN A 331 -30.24 -56.10 -39.05
N LYS A 332 -29.94 -55.31 -40.09
CA LYS A 332 -30.69 -55.28 -41.33
C LYS A 332 -30.57 -56.59 -42.11
N VAL A 333 -29.36 -57.16 -42.18
CA VAL A 333 -29.11 -58.49 -42.78
C VAL A 333 -29.83 -59.57 -41.98
N ARG A 334 -29.76 -59.52 -40.65
CA ARG A 334 -30.47 -60.46 -39.79
C ARG A 334 -31.99 -60.38 -39.99
N ALA A 335 -32.55 -59.18 -40.05
CA ALA A 335 -33.97 -58.99 -40.30
C ALA A 335 -34.37 -59.52 -41.69
N SER A 336 -33.56 -59.31 -42.74
CA SER A 336 -33.85 -59.87 -44.06
C SER A 336 -33.76 -61.40 -44.07
N LEU A 337 -32.78 -62.00 -43.38
CA LEU A 337 -32.68 -63.45 -43.20
C LEU A 337 -33.86 -64.02 -42.39
N GLU A 338 -34.27 -63.35 -41.31
CA GLU A 338 -35.45 -63.73 -40.53
C GLU A 338 -36.72 -63.69 -41.40
N THR A 339 -36.88 -62.68 -42.27
CA THR A 339 -37.99 -62.66 -43.23
C THR A 339 -37.91 -63.78 -44.28
N ALA A 340 -36.72 -64.09 -44.79
CA ALA A 340 -36.53 -65.17 -45.76
C ALA A 340 -36.79 -66.54 -45.11
N LEU A 341 -36.36 -66.75 -43.86
CA LEU A 341 -36.65 -67.95 -43.08
C LEU A 341 -38.15 -68.07 -42.76
N ALA A 342 -38.81 -66.97 -42.39
CA ALA A 342 -40.25 -66.97 -42.18
C ALA A 342 -41.00 -67.35 -43.47
N GLN A 343 -40.62 -66.75 -44.60
CA GLN A 343 -41.19 -67.07 -45.92
C GLN A 343 -40.90 -68.51 -46.36
N ALA A 344 -39.69 -69.04 -46.09
CA ALA A 344 -39.34 -70.43 -46.34
C ALA A 344 -40.16 -71.39 -45.46
N THR A 345 -40.39 -71.02 -44.20
CA THR A 345 -41.21 -71.81 -43.26
C THR A 345 -42.66 -71.84 -43.70
N THR A 346 -43.24 -70.72 -44.14
CA THR A 346 -44.59 -70.70 -44.73
C THR A 346 -44.64 -71.52 -46.02
N PHE A 347 -43.65 -71.40 -46.90
CA PHE A 347 -43.56 -72.23 -48.12
C PHE A 347 -43.52 -73.73 -47.81
N LEU A 348 -42.78 -74.13 -46.77
CA LEU A 348 -42.72 -75.52 -46.32
C LEU A 348 -44.04 -75.97 -45.67
N GLN A 349 -44.72 -75.11 -44.91
CA GLN A 349 -46.05 -75.39 -44.38
C GLN A 349 -47.07 -75.59 -45.50
N ASP A 350 -47.00 -74.78 -46.56
CA ASP A 350 -47.85 -74.92 -47.76
C ASP A 350 -47.59 -76.26 -48.49
N ILE A 351 -46.32 -76.70 -48.57
CA ILE A 351 -45.96 -78.02 -49.14
C ILE A 351 -46.51 -79.16 -48.28
N VAL A 352 -46.47 -79.04 -46.95
CA VAL A 352 -46.92 -80.09 -46.02
C VAL A 352 -48.45 -80.15 -45.92
N GLN A 353 -49.17 -79.03 -46.12
CA GLN A 353 -50.64 -79.00 -46.14
C GLN A 353 -51.25 -79.54 -47.43
N MET A 354 -50.46 -79.69 -48.50
CA MET A 354 -50.88 -80.40 -49.72
C MET A 354 -50.93 -81.91 -49.46
N GLN A 355 -52.04 -82.41 -48.95
CA GLN A 355 -52.28 -83.86 -48.90
C GLN A 355 -52.60 -84.39 -50.30
N PRO A 356 -52.13 -85.61 -50.65
CA PRO A 356 -52.54 -86.29 -51.86
C PRO A 356 -53.99 -86.77 -51.71
N ASP A 357 -54.90 -86.27 -52.54
CA ASP A 357 -56.20 -86.91 -52.72
C ASP A 357 -55.96 -88.30 -53.31
N LYS A 358 -56.37 -89.32 -52.55
CA LYS A 358 -56.23 -90.72 -52.94
C LYS A 358 -57.31 -91.06 -53.94
N GLU A 359 -57.01 -90.94 -55.23
CA GLU A 359 -57.65 -91.73 -56.29
C GLU A 359 -56.83 -91.60 -57.60
N ASP A 360 -56.57 -92.76 -58.21
CA ASP A 360 -55.87 -93.03 -59.49
C ASP A 360 -54.32 -92.99 -59.59
N GLY A 361 -53.80 -94.11 -60.10
CA GLY A 361 -52.39 -94.52 -60.09
C GLY A 361 -51.50 -93.91 -61.16
N ASP A 362 -51.66 -92.63 -61.48
CA ASP A 362 -50.72 -91.86 -62.33
C ASP A 362 -50.36 -90.48 -61.72
N PHE A 363 -50.79 -90.23 -60.47
CA PHE A 363 -50.58 -88.97 -59.74
C PHE A 363 -49.21 -88.85 -59.04
N ASP A 364 -48.40 -89.91 -59.00
CA ASP A 364 -47.10 -89.88 -58.33
C ASP A 364 -46.09 -88.99 -59.09
N VAL A 365 -46.14 -88.94 -60.42
CA VAL A 365 -45.19 -88.14 -61.21
C VAL A 365 -45.53 -86.64 -61.21
N VAL A 366 -46.81 -86.27 -61.28
CA VAL A 366 -47.24 -84.85 -61.33
C VAL A 366 -47.09 -84.19 -59.96
N PHE A 367 -47.49 -84.88 -58.88
CA PHE A 367 -47.28 -84.41 -57.52
C PHE A 367 -45.78 -84.32 -57.19
N GLN A 368 -44.98 -85.34 -57.54
CA GLN A 368 -43.53 -85.26 -57.38
C GLN A 368 -42.91 -84.14 -58.21
N LEU A 369 -43.39 -83.87 -59.43
CA LEU A 369 -42.88 -82.80 -60.27
C LEU A 369 -43.22 -81.41 -59.70
N GLN A 370 -44.43 -81.23 -59.18
CA GLN A 370 -44.88 -79.97 -58.57
C GLN A 370 -44.18 -79.72 -57.23
N CYS A 371 -44.02 -80.74 -56.40
CA CYS A 371 -43.16 -80.70 -55.21
C CYS A 371 -41.70 -80.41 -55.57
N LYS A 372 -41.16 -81.01 -56.64
CA LYS A 372 -39.79 -80.76 -57.10
C LYS A 372 -39.61 -79.33 -57.62
N GLU A 373 -40.60 -78.76 -58.29
CA GLU A 373 -40.56 -77.38 -58.80
C GLU A 373 -40.67 -76.35 -57.66
N MET A 374 -41.50 -76.62 -56.64
CA MET A 374 -41.57 -75.82 -55.42
C MET A 374 -40.31 -75.94 -54.56
N LEU A 375 -39.73 -77.13 -54.43
CA LEU A 375 -38.46 -77.33 -53.76
C LEU A 375 -37.31 -76.63 -54.50
N LYS A 376 -37.34 -76.59 -55.84
CA LYS A 376 -36.41 -75.75 -56.63
C LYS A 376 -36.65 -74.26 -56.39
N HIS A 377 -37.89 -73.79 -56.34
CA HIS A 377 -38.20 -72.39 -56.03
C HIS A 377 -37.73 -72.01 -54.62
N LEU A 378 -37.94 -72.89 -53.63
CA LEU A 378 -37.43 -72.75 -52.28
C LEU A 378 -35.89 -72.72 -52.26
N LEU A 379 -35.24 -73.60 -53.02
CA LEU A 379 -33.79 -73.61 -53.17
C LEU A 379 -33.28 -72.29 -53.76
N VAL A 380 -33.96 -71.74 -54.78
CA VAL A 380 -33.60 -70.45 -55.41
C VAL A 380 -33.78 -69.29 -54.43
N MET A 381 -34.90 -69.24 -53.70
CA MET A 381 -35.16 -68.24 -52.65
C MET A 381 -34.14 -68.29 -51.52
N LEU A 382 -33.81 -69.48 -51.03
CA LEU A 382 -32.78 -69.66 -50.00
C LEU A 382 -31.40 -69.33 -50.55
N SER A 383 -31.11 -69.65 -51.81
CA SER A 383 -29.84 -69.30 -52.44
C SER A 383 -29.68 -67.78 -52.64
N SER A 384 -30.75 -67.05 -52.97
CA SER A 384 -30.70 -65.58 -53.08
C SER A 384 -30.59 -64.90 -51.71
N ALA A 385 -31.21 -65.47 -50.67
CA ALA A 385 -31.02 -65.03 -49.28
C ALA A 385 -29.60 -65.31 -48.75
N MET A 386 -28.97 -66.42 -49.15
CA MET A 386 -27.57 -66.71 -48.83
C MET A 386 -26.58 -65.78 -49.52
N VAL A 387 -26.90 -65.24 -50.70
CA VAL A 387 -26.06 -64.23 -51.39
C VAL A 387 -26.11 -62.88 -50.69
N LEU A 388 -27.21 -62.57 -49.98
CA LEU A 388 -27.35 -61.36 -49.16
C LEU A 388 -26.69 -61.48 -47.78
N SER A 389 -26.34 -62.69 -47.36
CA SER A 389 -25.48 -62.91 -46.19
C SER A 389 -24.04 -62.65 -46.62
N PRO A 390 -23.33 -61.71 -45.98
CA PRO A 390 -21.89 -61.62 -46.14
C PRO A 390 -21.31 -62.96 -45.68
N GLN A 391 -20.58 -63.67 -46.56
CA GLN A 391 -19.70 -64.72 -46.09
C GLN A 391 -18.81 -64.11 -45.01
N MET A 392 -18.78 -64.72 -43.82
CA MET A 392 -17.82 -64.36 -42.78
C MET A 392 -16.41 -64.51 -43.36
N ALA A 393 -15.91 -63.45 -43.97
CA ALA A 393 -14.49 -63.24 -44.11
C ALA A 393 -13.98 -63.12 -42.68
N VAL A 394 -13.24 -64.15 -42.26
CA VAL A 394 -12.43 -64.15 -41.07
C VAL A 394 -11.62 -62.86 -41.08
N SER A 395 -12.07 -61.86 -40.33
CA SER A 395 -11.25 -60.70 -40.01
C SER A 395 -9.97 -61.24 -39.39
N PRO A 396 -8.77 -60.92 -39.92
CA PRO A 396 -7.57 -61.24 -39.21
C PRO A 396 -7.67 -60.48 -37.89
N ARG A 397 -7.78 -61.26 -36.80
CA ARG A 397 -7.65 -60.78 -35.44
C ARG A 397 -6.35 -60.00 -35.37
N ARG A 398 -6.42 -58.68 -35.56
CA ARG A 398 -5.29 -57.79 -35.41
C ARG A 398 -5.00 -57.82 -33.92
N GLU A 399 -3.93 -58.51 -33.57
CA GLU A 399 -3.30 -58.44 -32.27
C GLU A 399 -2.99 -56.96 -32.00
N SER A 400 -3.89 -56.28 -31.30
CA SER A 400 -3.55 -55.07 -30.59
C SER A 400 -2.60 -55.49 -29.49
N GLN A 401 -1.30 -55.39 -29.78
CA GLN A 401 -0.23 -55.40 -28.80
C GLN A 401 -0.65 -54.50 -27.64
N SER A 402 -1.07 -55.11 -26.54
CA SER A 402 -1.03 -54.47 -25.24
C SER A 402 0.45 -54.28 -24.91
N CYS A 403 1.00 -53.11 -25.23
CA CYS A 403 2.19 -52.64 -24.55
C CYS A 403 1.88 -52.64 -23.06
N GLY A 404 2.52 -53.57 -22.34
CA GLY A 404 2.46 -53.66 -20.90
C GLY A 404 2.93 -52.36 -20.22
N PRO A 405 2.62 -52.20 -18.94
CA PRO A 405 3.05 -51.03 -18.18
C PRO A 405 4.56 -51.11 -17.97
N PRO A 406 5.34 -50.02 -18.08
CA PRO A 406 6.68 -50.02 -17.54
C PRO A 406 6.59 -49.83 -16.02
N LYS A 407 6.93 -50.89 -15.29
CA LYS A 407 7.42 -50.81 -13.92
C LYS A 407 8.88 -50.33 -13.97
N GLU A 408 9.17 -49.18 -13.38
CA GLU A 408 10.42 -48.77 -12.70
C GLU A 408 10.38 -47.24 -12.52
N ARG A 409 10.66 -46.63 -11.37
CA ARG A 409 11.61 -46.96 -10.31
C ARG A 409 11.06 -46.54 -8.95
N ARG A 410 11.26 -47.39 -7.95
CA ARG A 410 11.38 -46.93 -6.56
C ARG A 410 12.73 -46.22 -6.44
N TYR A 411 12.72 -44.93 -6.17
CA TYR A 411 13.75 -44.33 -5.32
C TYR A 411 13.12 -44.06 -3.96
N SER A 412 13.54 -44.89 -3.01
CA SER A 412 13.58 -44.53 -1.59
C SER A 412 14.42 -43.26 -1.45
N THR A 413 13.99 -42.28 -0.65
CA THR A 413 14.61 -41.93 0.65
C THR A 413 14.02 -40.62 1.18
N GLN A 414 13.20 -40.80 2.22
CA GLN A 414 12.98 -39.94 3.41
C GLN A 414 12.25 -38.59 3.33
N PRO A 415 11.37 -38.34 4.33
CA PRO A 415 10.87 -37.02 4.67
C PRO A 415 11.91 -36.28 5.53
N LEU A 416 12.28 -35.06 5.14
CA LEU A 416 13.05 -34.21 6.04
C LEU A 416 12.11 -33.60 7.07
N LYS A 417 12.18 -34.20 8.25
CA LYS A 417 11.79 -33.69 9.56
C LYS A 417 12.02 -32.18 9.68
N THR A 418 10.95 -31.50 10.10
CA THR A 418 11.02 -30.42 11.08
C THR A 418 11.97 -30.81 12.22
N GLY A 419 13.07 -30.06 12.33
CA GLY A 419 14.02 -30.10 13.45
C GLY A 419 14.35 -28.65 13.84
N PRO A 420 14.48 -28.35 15.14
CA PRO A 420 14.48 -26.99 15.65
C PRO A 420 15.81 -26.28 15.35
N LEU A 421 15.72 -25.08 14.80
CA LEU A 421 16.80 -24.08 14.75
C LEU A 421 17.09 -23.54 16.16
N LEU A 422 17.52 -24.41 17.08
CA LEU A 422 17.82 -24.03 18.47
C LEU A 422 19.08 -24.72 19.04
N GLN A 423 19.97 -25.24 18.19
CA GLN A 423 21.21 -25.90 18.65
C GLN A 423 22.49 -25.44 17.93
N GLN A 424 22.42 -24.33 17.19
CA GLN A 424 23.59 -23.67 16.58
C GLN A 424 23.99 -22.35 17.26
N LEU A 425 23.40 -22.06 18.43
CA LEU A 425 23.70 -20.87 19.26
C LEU A 425 24.42 -21.21 20.58
N SER A 426 24.82 -22.47 20.79
CA SER A 426 25.38 -22.94 22.08
C SER A 426 26.88 -22.68 22.28
N SER A 427 27.55 -21.94 21.39
CA SER A 427 28.98 -21.60 21.51
C SER A 427 29.24 -20.13 21.83
N VAL A 428 28.21 -19.36 22.20
CA VAL A 428 28.40 -17.98 22.70
C VAL A 428 28.54 -18.01 24.21
N THR A 429 29.78 -17.86 24.67
CA THR A 429 30.14 -17.55 26.06
C THR A 429 29.32 -16.34 26.54
N PRO A 430 28.73 -16.36 27.75
CA PRO A 430 28.00 -15.21 28.25
C PRO A 430 28.97 -14.03 28.42
N TYR A 431 28.58 -12.91 27.83
CA TYR A 431 29.29 -11.64 27.85
C TYR A 431 29.65 -11.22 29.29
N GLN A 432 30.93 -10.99 29.57
CA GLN A 432 31.37 -10.30 30.77
C GLN A 432 31.48 -8.80 30.48
N LEU A 433 31.05 -7.98 31.42
CA LEU A 433 31.04 -6.53 31.33
C LEU A 433 32.48 -6.01 31.12
N GLY A 434 32.89 -5.74 29.87
CA GLY A 434 34.24 -5.25 29.56
C GLY A 434 34.80 -5.55 28.16
N ASP A 435 34.16 -6.42 27.37
CA ASP A 435 34.73 -6.93 26.11
C ASP A 435 34.48 -6.08 24.85
N LEU A 436 33.80 -4.93 24.97
CA LEU A 436 33.51 -4.04 23.83
C LEU A 436 34.49 -2.88 23.66
N GLY A 437 35.74 -2.95 24.14
CA GLY A 437 36.80 -2.00 23.74
C GLY A 437 36.51 -0.50 23.94
N LEU A 438 35.46 -0.14 24.71
CA LEU A 438 34.96 1.23 24.85
C LEU A 438 35.34 1.87 26.19
N VAL A 439 36.24 1.25 26.97
CA VAL A 439 36.80 1.84 28.19
C VAL A 439 38.32 1.62 28.21
N PRO A 440 39.14 2.68 28.21
CA PRO A 440 40.57 2.55 28.43
C PRO A 440 40.84 1.91 29.80
N ARG A 441 41.65 0.84 29.83
CA ARG A 441 42.15 0.27 31.09
C ARG A 441 42.92 1.37 31.83
N ARG A 442 42.41 1.81 33.00
CA ARG A 442 43.17 2.65 33.92
C ARG A 442 44.35 1.84 34.44
N ILE A 443 45.53 2.11 33.88
CA ILE A 443 46.80 1.77 34.51
C ILE A 443 46.78 2.49 35.87
N HIS A 444 46.91 1.74 36.95
CA HIS A 444 47.05 2.29 38.29
C HIS A 444 48.31 3.16 38.34
N ILE A 445 48.14 4.47 38.25
CA ILE A 445 49.09 5.45 38.75
C ILE A 445 48.46 5.97 40.05
N PRO A 446 49.08 5.77 41.22
CA PRO A 446 48.53 6.32 42.46
C PRO A 446 48.52 7.87 42.35
N PRO A 447 47.43 8.54 42.73
CA PRO A 447 47.37 9.99 42.66
C PRO A 447 48.31 10.63 43.69
N ASN A 448 49.00 11.69 43.26
CA ASN A 448 49.85 12.55 44.09
C ASN A 448 49.00 13.19 45.21
N PRO A 449 49.41 13.10 46.50
CA PRO A 449 48.62 13.59 47.64
C PRO A 449 48.38 15.12 47.67
N GLU A 450 49.10 15.91 46.87
CA GLU A 450 48.96 17.37 46.83
C GLU A 450 47.67 17.83 46.13
N ASP A 451 47.17 17.10 45.12
CA ASP A 451 46.01 17.51 44.31
C ASP A 451 44.66 17.30 45.01
N LEU A 452 44.63 16.54 46.11
CA LEU A 452 43.42 16.30 46.90
C LEU A 452 43.13 17.39 47.93
N ARG A 453 44.08 18.29 48.23
CA ARG A 453 43.88 19.39 49.20
C ARG A 453 42.99 20.53 48.69
N LEU A 454 42.82 20.66 47.37
CA LEU A 454 42.08 21.78 46.77
C LEU A 454 40.57 21.51 46.63
N LEU A 455 40.10 20.27 46.83
CA LEU A 455 38.70 19.89 46.59
C LEU A 455 37.86 19.73 47.88
N SER A 456 38.42 20.01 49.06
CA SER A 456 37.75 19.73 50.34
C SER A 456 37.22 20.94 51.13
N HIS A 457 37.08 22.13 50.53
CA HIS A 457 36.68 23.34 51.28
C HIS A 457 35.19 23.73 51.23
N THR A 458 34.32 23.00 50.55
CA THR A 458 32.90 23.39 50.43
C THR A 458 31.91 22.30 50.81
N THR A 459 32.11 21.60 51.93
CA THR A 459 30.98 21.00 52.67
C THR A 459 31.36 20.67 54.12
N ARG A 460 31.20 21.63 55.04
CA ARG A 460 31.04 21.31 56.46
C ARG A 460 30.31 22.44 57.18
N VAL A 461 28.99 22.40 57.13
CA VAL A 461 28.12 23.18 58.04
C VAL A 461 27.67 22.20 59.12
N GLY A 462 27.98 22.50 60.38
CA GLY A 462 27.63 21.65 61.51
C GLY A 462 28.03 22.23 62.88
N ASN A 463 27.18 23.14 63.37
CA ASN A 463 26.66 23.24 64.75
C ASN A 463 27.47 23.82 65.94
N LEU A 464 26.80 24.82 66.56
CA LEU A 464 26.49 25.06 68.00
C LEU A 464 27.41 25.92 68.90
N TRP A 465 26.73 26.90 69.54
CA TRP A 465 26.92 27.58 70.86
C TRP A 465 28.03 28.65 70.97
N ALA A 466 27.92 29.77 71.70
CA ALA A 466 26.91 30.49 72.49
C ALA A 466 27.48 31.95 72.62
N HIS A 467 26.74 33.06 72.74
CA HIS A 467 26.18 33.58 74.00
C HIS A 467 25.57 34.99 73.77
N SER A 468 24.50 35.25 74.53
CA SER A 468 24.09 36.54 75.14
C SER A 468 23.49 37.66 74.28
N SER A 469 22.16 37.81 74.41
CA SER A 469 21.37 39.04 74.24
C SER A 469 21.74 40.12 75.31
N PRO A 470 21.08 41.30 75.42
CA PRO A 470 20.05 41.97 74.60
C PRO A 470 20.32 43.50 74.39
N GLU A 471 19.28 44.24 74.00
CA GLU A 471 19.07 45.71 74.10
C GLU A 471 19.51 46.60 72.92
N VAL A 472 18.81 47.67 72.49
CA VAL A 472 17.44 48.19 72.59
C VAL A 472 17.41 49.45 71.68
N GLN A 473 16.23 49.83 71.18
CA GLN A 473 15.81 51.16 70.68
C GLN A 473 16.30 51.70 69.31
N LYS A 474 15.31 51.74 68.39
CA LYS A 474 14.76 52.93 67.72
C LYS A 474 15.71 54.10 67.42
N VAL A 475 15.86 54.44 66.14
CA VAL A 475 15.09 55.51 65.45
C VAL A 475 14.82 55.03 64.02
#